data_AF-A0A147BR93-F1
#
_entry.id   AF-A0A147BR93-F1
#
_cell.length_a   1.000
_cell.length_b   1.000
_cell.length_c   1.000
_cell.angle_alpha   90.00
_cell.angle_beta   90.00
_cell.angle_gamma   90.00
#
_symmetry.space_group_name_H-M   'P 1'
#
loop_
_entity.id
_entity.type
_entity.pdbx_description
1 polymer ?
#
loop_
_entity_poly.entity_id
_entity_poly.type
_entity_poly.pdbx_seq_one_letter_code
_entity_poly.pdbx_strand_id
1 'polypeptide(L)'
;FRNYSRNASVSARKLTLDLPDLALRPKYLRLCLFHKIYHHNPLLRDQLYLRAFYISSRTDHQFKVGTPSCRTNLYFDSFIPRTSNNWNHLPASIAAITEATDFKKVANDFILYSTTPLCNDSGP
;
A
#
# COMPACT_ATOMS: atom_id res chain seq x y z
N PHE A 1 -0.81 -36.71 -6.93
CA PHE A 1 -0.77 -36.47 -8.39
C PHE A 1 -0.38 -35.02 -8.67
N ARG A 2 0.79 -34.77 -9.28
CA ARG A 2 1.27 -33.41 -9.63
C ARG A 2 0.96 -33.14 -11.11
N ASN A 3 -0.07 -32.33 -11.37
CA ASN A 3 -0.41 -31.86 -12.71
C ASN A 3 0.48 -30.66 -13.08
N TYR A 4 1.58 -30.92 -13.80
CA TYR A 4 2.39 -29.92 -14.48
C TYR A 4 2.08 -29.95 -15.97
N SER A 5 0.95 -29.36 -16.38
CA SER A 5 0.59 -29.18 -17.78
C SER A 5 1.20 -27.89 -18.34
N ARG A 6 1.87 -27.99 -19.50
CA ARG A 6 2.62 -26.91 -20.19
C ARG A 6 1.75 -25.71 -20.60
N ASN A 7 0.43 -25.91 -20.71
CA ASN A 7 -0.55 -24.89 -21.08
C ASN A 7 -1.44 -24.43 -19.91
N ALA A 8 -1.18 -24.89 -18.68
CA ALA A 8 -1.94 -24.44 -17.53
C ALA A 8 -1.43 -23.05 -17.11
N SER A 9 -2.06 -22.01 -17.67
CA SER A 9 -1.82 -20.61 -17.35
C SER A 9 -1.64 -20.42 -15.85
N VAL A 10 -0.47 -19.93 -15.45
CA VAL A 10 -0.14 -19.67 -14.05
C VAL A 10 -1.16 -18.70 -13.44
N SER A 11 -1.72 -17.80 -14.24
CA SER A 11 -2.78 -16.87 -13.86
C SER A 11 -4.09 -17.57 -13.46
N ALA A 12 -4.48 -18.63 -14.17
CA ALA A 12 -5.69 -19.39 -13.85
C ALA A 12 -5.57 -20.20 -12.55
N ARG A 13 -4.36 -20.71 -12.23
CA ARG A 13 -4.09 -21.41 -10.96
C ARG A 13 -3.89 -20.48 -9.77
N LYS A 14 -3.53 -19.22 -10.00
CA LYS A 14 -3.51 -18.17 -8.97
C LYS A 14 -4.90 -17.70 -8.57
N LEU A 15 -5.95 -17.98 -9.34
CA LEU A 15 -7.33 -17.70 -8.93
C LEU A 15 -7.86 -18.74 -7.94
N THR A 16 -7.30 -19.96 -7.95
CA THR A 16 -7.69 -21.05 -7.02
C THR A 16 -7.01 -20.93 -5.66
N LEU A 17 -5.97 -20.11 -5.56
CA LEU A 17 -5.22 -19.82 -4.36
C LEU A 17 -5.35 -18.32 -4.17
N ASP A 18 -6.13 -17.88 -3.19
CA ASP A 18 -6.53 -16.49 -2.86
C ASP A 18 -5.32 -15.53 -2.62
N LEU A 19 -4.42 -15.45 -3.60
CA LEU A 19 -3.14 -14.80 -3.52
C LEU A 19 -3.22 -13.55 -4.38
N PRO A 20 -3.06 -12.36 -3.77
CA PRO A 20 -3.07 -11.11 -4.51
C PRO A 20 -2.01 -11.15 -5.61
N ASP A 21 -2.34 -10.49 -6.71
CA ASP A 21 -1.48 -10.37 -7.88
C ASP A 21 -0.06 -9.97 -7.49
N LEU A 22 0.93 -10.57 -8.14
CA LEU A 22 2.35 -10.44 -7.76
C LEU A 22 2.81 -8.98 -7.80
N ALA A 23 2.21 -8.17 -8.68
CA ALA A 23 2.46 -6.75 -8.80
C ALA A 23 2.01 -5.92 -7.57
N LEU A 24 1.03 -6.39 -6.81
CA LEU A 24 0.45 -5.69 -5.66
C LEU A 24 1.18 -5.98 -4.34
N ARG A 25 1.84 -7.14 -4.24
CA ARG A 25 2.57 -7.55 -3.03
C ARG A 25 3.65 -6.55 -2.60
N PRO A 26 4.46 -5.96 -3.49
CA PRO A 26 5.45 -4.96 -3.10
C PRO A 26 4.83 -3.72 -2.45
N LYS A 27 3.66 -3.25 -2.94
CA LYS A 27 2.95 -2.09 -2.35
C LYS A 27 2.47 -2.42 -0.93
N TYR A 28 1.84 -3.59 -0.78
CA TYR A 28 1.36 -4.09 0.52
C TYR A 28 2.50 -4.24 1.54
N LEU A 29 3.59 -4.91 1.17
CA LEU A 29 4.73 -5.13 2.07
C LEU A 29 5.39 -3.82 2.49
N ARG A 30 5.55 -2.88 1.56
CA ARG A 30 6.08 -1.54 1.85
C ARG A 30 5.21 -0.80 2.86
N LEU A 31 3.88 -0.81 2.67
CA LEU A 31 2.94 -0.19 3.60
C LEU A 31 2.93 -0.87 4.98
N CYS A 32 2.99 -2.20 5.04
CA CYS A 32 3.10 -2.93 6.31
C CYS A 32 4.38 -2.59 7.08
N LEU A 33 5.51 -2.48 6.38
CA LEU A 33 6.77 -2.07 6.99
C LEU A 33 6.69 -0.62 7.48
N PHE A 34 6.12 0.27 6.67
CA PHE A 34 5.94 1.68 7.00
C PHE A 34 5.06 1.85 8.25
N HIS A 35 3.92 1.15 8.30
CA HIS A 35 3.04 1.08 9.47
C HIS A 35 3.81 0.65 10.73
N LYS A 36 4.58 -0.44 10.63
CA LYS A 36 5.34 -0.97 11.76
C LYS A 36 6.38 0.02 12.28
N ILE A 37 7.06 0.74 11.39
CA ILE A 37 8.02 1.77 11.78
C ILE A 37 7.28 2.95 12.43
N TYR A 38 6.18 3.40 11.83
CA TYR A 38 5.43 4.57 12.28
C TYR A 38 4.82 4.40 13.68
N HIS A 39 4.16 3.26 13.95
CA HIS A 39 3.44 3.05 15.21
C HIS A 39 4.29 2.39 16.32
N HIS A 40 5.22 1.50 15.96
CA HIS A 40 5.95 0.71 16.96
C HIS A 40 7.43 1.12 17.14
N ASN A 41 7.98 2.01 16.31
CA ASN A 41 9.39 2.41 16.39
C ASN A 41 9.55 3.94 16.31
N PRO A 42 9.25 4.68 17.40
CA PRO A 42 9.27 6.15 17.38
C PRO A 42 10.65 6.74 17.00
N LEU A 43 11.75 6.10 17.43
CA LEU A 43 13.11 6.52 17.06
C LEU A 43 13.34 6.47 15.55
N LEU A 44 12.97 5.36 14.91
CA LEU A 44 13.11 5.20 13.46
C LEU A 44 12.13 6.07 12.70
N ARG A 45 10.91 6.25 13.22
CA ARG A 45 9.91 7.17 12.65
C ARG A 45 10.47 8.58 12.53
N ASP A 46 11.03 9.10 13.63
CA ASP A 46 11.49 10.49 13.68
C ASP A 46 12.79 10.70 12.87
N GLN A 47 13.59 9.66 12.67
CA GLN A 47 14.79 9.69 11.82
C GLN A 47 14.51 9.53 10.33
N LEU A 48 13.55 8.66 9.96
CA LEU A 48 13.29 8.29 8.57
C LEU A 48 12.21 9.14 7.91
N TYR A 49 11.23 9.61 8.68
CA TYR A 49 10.06 10.29 8.14
C TYR A 49 10.08 11.77 8.45
N LEU A 50 9.83 12.56 7.41
CA LEU A 50 9.65 13.98 7.57
C LEU A 50 8.30 14.25 8.24
N ARG A 51 8.26 15.24 9.13
CA ARG A 51 6.99 15.77 9.63
C ARG A 51 6.24 16.45 8.49
N ALA A 52 4.93 16.23 8.40
CA ALA A 52 4.11 16.96 7.45
C ALA A 52 4.09 18.45 7.81
N PHE A 53 4.47 19.30 6.87
CA PHE A 53 4.43 20.76 7.05
C PHE A 53 3.00 21.30 7.06
N TYR A 54 2.10 20.64 6.33
CA TYR A 54 0.69 20.99 6.23
C TYR A 54 -0.18 19.73 6.11
N ILE A 55 -1.31 19.75 6.82
CA ILE A 55 -2.33 18.70 6.79
C ILE A 55 -3.66 19.39 6.45
N SER A 56 -4.16 19.13 5.24
CA SER A 56 -5.47 19.59 4.78
C SER A 56 -6.58 18.82 5.48
N SER A 57 -7.47 19.50 6.18
CA SER A 57 -8.62 18.85 6.83
C SER A 57 -9.59 18.18 5.85
N ARG A 58 -9.56 18.56 4.57
CA ARG A 58 -10.46 18.04 3.53
C ARG A 58 -9.94 16.77 2.85
N THR A 59 -8.62 16.63 2.75
CA THR A 59 -7.99 15.61 1.89
C THR A 59 -6.99 14.74 2.63
N ASP A 60 -6.42 15.23 3.72
CA ASP A 60 -5.36 14.53 4.44
C ASP A 60 -5.87 13.98 5.77
N HIS A 61 -5.24 12.89 6.23
CA HIS A 61 -5.46 12.34 7.56
C HIS A 61 -4.40 12.84 8.55
N GLN A 62 -4.71 12.73 9.85
CA GLN A 62 -3.84 13.21 10.93
C GLN A 62 -2.47 12.50 10.97
N PHE A 63 -2.39 11.27 10.48
CA PHE A 63 -1.15 10.46 10.41
C PHE A 63 -0.28 10.75 9.18
N LYS A 64 -0.56 11.82 8.44
CA LYS A 64 0.19 12.20 7.23
C LYS A 64 1.66 12.47 7.56
N VAL A 65 2.55 12.01 6.68
CA VAL A 65 3.99 12.28 6.74
C VAL A 65 4.41 13.27 5.63
N GLY A 66 5.54 13.93 5.81
CA GLY A 66 6.16 14.73 4.75
C GLY A 66 6.74 13.83 3.66
N THR A 67 6.47 14.17 2.40
CA THR A 67 7.07 13.49 1.24
C THR A 67 8.32 14.24 0.81
N PRO A 68 9.52 13.61 0.81
CA PRO A 68 10.73 14.24 0.27
C PRO A 68 10.55 14.62 -1.20
N SER A 69 11.09 15.77 -1.60
CA SER A 69 11.12 16.15 -3.02
C SER A 69 12.06 15.23 -3.80
N CYS A 70 11.59 14.69 -4.93
CA CYS A 70 12.41 13.82 -5.78
C CYS A 70 12.76 14.51 -7.09
N ARG A 71 14.05 14.45 -7.49
CA ARG A 71 14.53 14.97 -8.78
C ARG A 71 14.61 13.90 -9.87
N THR A 72 14.59 12.63 -9.49
CA THR A 72 14.70 11.48 -10.38
C THR A 72 13.62 10.47 -10.07
N ASN A 73 13.18 9.73 -11.11
CA ASN A 73 12.25 8.62 -10.95
C ASN A 73 12.85 7.52 -10.05
N LEU A 74 14.16 7.27 -10.15
CA LEU A 74 14.85 6.29 -9.31
C LEU A 74 14.71 6.61 -7.82
N TYR A 75 14.93 7.88 -7.44
CA TYR A 75 14.76 8.28 -6.05
C TYR A 75 13.27 8.26 -5.66
N PHE A 76 12.38 8.75 -6.53
CA PHE A 76 10.93 8.69 -6.30
C PHE A 76 10.42 7.27 -6.04
N ASP A 77 10.93 6.27 -6.76
CA ASP A 77 10.58 4.86 -6.62
C ASP A 77 11.21 4.15 -5.41
N SER A 78 12.14 4.82 -4.72
CA SER A 78 12.75 4.31 -3.50
C SER A 78 11.73 4.19 -2.37
N PHE A 79 12.08 3.43 -1.32
CA PHE A 79 11.16 3.09 -0.23
C PHE A 79 10.49 4.31 0.41
N ILE A 80 11.26 5.33 0.82
CA ILE A 80 10.74 6.47 1.58
C ILE A 80 9.75 7.32 0.77
N PRO A 81 10.12 7.95 -0.36
CA PRO A 81 9.20 8.85 -1.06
C PRO A 81 7.97 8.12 -1.61
N ARG A 82 8.16 6.94 -2.22
CA ARG A 82 7.04 6.16 -2.76
C ARG A 82 6.07 5.70 -1.69
N THR A 83 6.58 5.19 -0.56
CA THR A 83 5.72 4.65 0.49
C THR A 83 5.08 5.75 1.30
N SER A 84 5.76 6.89 1.50
CA SER A 84 5.16 8.10 2.10
C SER A 84 3.98 8.59 1.26
N ASN A 85 4.14 8.62 -0.07
CA ASN A 85 3.03 8.95 -0.96
C ASN A 85 1.87 7.97 -0.81
N ASN A 86 2.12 6.66 -0.86
CA ASN A 86 1.07 5.65 -0.68
C ASN A 86 0.38 5.76 0.69
N TRP A 87 1.14 6.01 1.75
CA TRP A 87 0.65 6.16 3.12
C TRP A 87 -0.28 7.37 3.24
N ASN A 88 0.14 8.51 2.70
CA ASN A 88 -0.63 9.77 2.74
C ASN A 88 -1.95 9.70 1.95
N HIS A 89 -2.08 8.77 1.00
CA HIS A 89 -3.31 8.53 0.24
C HIS A 89 -4.20 7.45 0.89
N LEU A 90 -3.81 6.91 2.05
CA LEU A 90 -4.68 5.99 2.79
C LEU A 90 -5.84 6.75 3.44
N PRO A 91 -7.03 6.14 3.51
CA PRO A 91 -8.10 6.63 4.36
C PRO A 91 -7.63 6.75 5.82
N ALA A 92 -8.10 7.79 6.51
CA ALA A 92 -7.77 8.03 7.91
C ALA A 92 -8.07 6.82 8.81
N SER A 93 -9.17 6.11 8.52
CA SER A 93 -9.57 4.90 9.25
C SER A 93 -8.55 3.76 9.16
N ILE A 94 -7.83 3.65 8.04
CA ILE A 94 -6.79 2.61 7.85
C ILE A 94 -5.49 3.04 8.52
N ALA A 95 -5.08 4.31 8.33
CA ALA A 95 -3.84 4.83 8.90
C ALA A 95 -3.86 4.89 10.45
N ALA A 96 -5.06 5.04 11.04
CA ALA A 96 -5.28 5.08 12.49
C ALA A 96 -5.09 3.72 13.19
N ILE A 97 -5.12 2.61 12.46
CA ILE A 97 -5.01 1.28 13.05
C ILE A 97 -3.60 1.10 13.62
N THR A 98 -3.49 0.88 14.92
CA THR A 98 -2.20 0.61 15.59
C THR A 98 -1.86 -0.88 15.55
N GLU A 99 -2.86 -1.76 15.66
CA GLU A 99 -2.67 -3.20 15.68
C GLU A 99 -2.26 -3.75 14.29
N ALA A 100 -1.10 -4.38 14.23
CA ALA A 100 -0.50 -4.81 12.98
C ALA A 100 -1.30 -5.90 12.25
N THR A 101 -2.03 -6.75 12.96
CA THR A 101 -2.88 -7.80 12.36
C THR A 101 -4.07 -7.19 11.63
N ASP A 102 -4.71 -6.20 12.26
CA ASP A 102 -5.90 -5.54 11.74
C ASP A 102 -5.53 -4.65 10.56
N PHE A 103 -4.43 -3.92 10.68
CA PHE A 103 -3.90 -3.11 9.59
C PHE A 103 -3.63 -3.97 8.34
N LYS A 104 -2.97 -5.12 8.50
CA LYS A 104 -2.66 -6.02 7.39
C LYS A 104 -3.92 -6.48 6.64
N LYS A 105 -4.98 -6.84 7.37
CA LYS A 105 -6.24 -7.28 6.78
C LYS A 105 -6.87 -6.15 5.97
N VAL A 106 -7.11 -5.00 6.60
CA VAL A 106 -7.81 -3.87 5.98
C VAL A 106 -6.99 -3.25 4.84
N ALA A 107 -5.66 -3.16 4.97
CA ALA A 107 -4.79 -2.65 3.93
C ALA A 107 -4.74 -3.58 2.70
N ASN A 108 -4.84 -4.90 2.91
CA ASN A 108 -4.90 -5.86 1.80
C ASN A 108 -6.17 -5.64 0.97
N ASP A 109 -7.31 -5.60 1.64
CA ASP A 109 -8.62 -5.35 1.03
C ASP A 109 -8.61 -4.04 0.24
N PHE A 110 -8.12 -2.94 0.85
CA PHE A 110 -8.03 -1.64 0.18
C PHE A 110 -7.18 -1.67 -1.10
N ILE A 111 -6.03 -2.36 -1.08
CA ILE A 111 -5.16 -2.47 -2.25
C ILE A 111 -5.84 -3.26 -3.37
N LEU A 112 -6.59 -4.31 -3.03
CA LEU A 112 -7.34 -5.10 -4.00
C LEU A 112 -8.45 -4.27 -4.68
N TYR A 113 -9.28 -3.57 -3.90
CA TYR A 113 -10.37 -2.75 -4.46
C TYR A 113 -9.89 -1.50 -5.22
N SER A 114 -8.73 -0.95 -4.85
CA SER A 114 -8.16 0.22 -5.56
C SER A 114 -7.52 -0.11 -6.91
N THR A 115 -7.32 -1.40 -7.23
CA THR A 115 -6.66 -1.85 -8.47
C THR A 115 -7.64 -2.46 -9.47
N THR A 116 -8.86 -2.83 -9.05
CA THR A 116 -9.89 -3.27 -10.00
C THR A 116 -10.28 -2.10 -10.90
N PRO A 117 -10.03 -2.17 -12.23
CA PRO A 117 -10.52 -1.14 -13.13
C PRO A 117 -12.04 -1.14 -13.04
N LEU A 118 -12.63 0.02 -12.78
CA LEU A 118 -14.06 0.24 -12.94
C LEU A 118 -14.40 -0.12 -14.39
N CYS A 119 -14.97 -1.30 -14.61
CA CYS A 119 -15.66 -1.59 -15.84
C CYS A 119 -16.86 -0.64 -15.85
N ASN A 120 -16.73 0.45 -16.58
CA ASN A 120 -17.86 1.34 -16.85
C ASN A 120 -18.88 0.50 -17.63
N ASP A 121 -19.89 0.01 -16.93
CA ASP A 121 -21.12 -0.49 -17.53
C ASP A 121 -21.80 0.70 -18.23
N SER A 122 -21.45 0.89 -19.50
CA SER A 122 -22.29 1.63 -20.43
C SER A 122 -23.45 0.73 -20.84
N GLY A 123 -24.65 1.08 -20.39
CA GLY A 123 -25.88 0.64 -21.01
C GLY A 123 -27.07 1.51 -20.58
N PRO A 124 -28.21 1.43 -21.28
CA PRO A 124 -28.41 1.04 -22.68
C PRO A 124 -28.52 2.24 -23.63
#